data_AF-A0A4R4YB58-F1
#
_entry.id   AF-A0A4R4YB58-F1
#
_cell.length_a   1.000
_cell.length_b   1.000
_cell.length_c   1.000
_cell.angle_alpha   90.00
_cell.angle_beta   90.00
_cell.angle_gamma   90.00
#
_symmetry.space_group_name_H-M   'P 1'
#
loop_
_entity.id
_entity.type
_entity.pdbx_description
1 polymer ?
#
loop_
_entity_poly.entity_id
_entity_poly.type
_entity_poly.pdbx_seq_one_letter_code
_entity_poly.pdbx_strand_id
1 'polypeptide(L)'
;MVDASGRVRTGWSGYWGDTERARANFWRHWVFGDPDWDWRDFDYHRDLRLAQKKLGPIIDATDPDLRPFRRSGGKLIMYAGWADPVVAAYDTIGHYRQVVRATSGGRADQTGDFARLFLVPGMTHCGGGPGPNAFDKLTPIVRWVERGIAMYFVATKYVDDDPAGGVAMTRPLVPFAGQRLRAGAVSFRVPLSGG
;
A
#
# COMPACT_ATOMS: atom_id res chain seq x y z
N MET A 1 -16.97 9.88 13.30
CA MET A 1 -18.17 9.83 12.43
C MET A 1 -19.02 8.62 12.82
N VAL A 2 -20.27 8.83 13.21
CA VAL A 2 -21.28 7.79 13.50
C VAL A 2 -22.10 7.55 12.23
N ASP A 3 -22.45 6.30 11.92
CA ASP A 3 -23.39 6.04 10.82
C ASP A 3 -24.85 6.29 11.27
N ALA A 4 -25.80 6.15 10.33
CA ALA A 4 -27.22 6.37 10.57
C ALA A 4 -27.84 5.43 11.63
N SER A 5 -27.12 4.38 12.06
CA SER A 5 -27.52 3.45 13.12
C SER A 5 -26.95 3.81 14.50
N GLY A 6 -26.23 4.94 14.61
CA GLY A 6 -25.62 5.39 15.86
C GLY A 6 -24.35 4.62 16.24
N ARG A 7 -23.84 3.76 15.35
CA ARG A 7 -22.60 3.02 15.58
C ARG A 7 -21.40 3.89 15.22
N VAL A 8 -20.45 4.04 16.14
CA VAL A 8 -19.17 4.70 15.85
C VAL A 8 -18.55 3.95 14.68
N ARG A 9 -18.27 4.65 13.56
CA ARG A 9 -17.55 4.04 12.45
C ARG A 9 -16.14 3.72 12.95
N THR A 10 -15.93 2.46 13.33
CA THR A 10 -14.61 1.92 13.65
C THR A 10 -13.83 1.71 12.34
N GLY A 11 -12.50 1.75 12.43
CA GLY A 11 -11.60 1.68 11.28
C GLY A 11 -11.13 3.05 10.78
N TRP A 12 -10.61 3.11 9.55
CA TRP A 12 -9.90 4.29 9.02
C TRP A 12 -10.74 5.56 8.89
N SER A 13 -12.06 5.47 8.95
CA SER A 13 -12.93 6.65 9.00
C SER A 13 -12.89 7.38 10.35
N GLY A 14 -12.51 6.68 11.44
CA GLY A 14 -12.22 7.29 12.74
C GLY A 14 -10.90 8.05 12.77
N TYR A 15 -9.95 7.70 11.90
CA TYR A 15 -8.63 8.37 11.79
C TYR A 15 -8.74 9.87 11.48
N TRP A 16 -9.82 10.29 10.79
CA TRP A 16 -10.10 11.67 10.42
C TRP A 16 -11.22 12.32 11.26
N GLY A 17 -11.77 11.57 12.22
CA GLY A 17 -13.03 11.90 12.88
C GLY A 17 -12.89 12.38 14.32
N ASP A 18 -11.69 12.73 14.76
CA ASP A 18 -11.41 13.29 16.09
C ASP A 18 -11.45 14.83 16.06
N THR A 19 -11.58 15.43 17.25
CA THR A 19 -11.51 16.88 17.51
C THR A 19 -10.15 17.50 17.22
N GLU A 20 -9.12 16.67 17.09
CA GLU A 20 -7.77 17.05 16.77
C GLU A 20 -7.29 16.49 15.42
N ARG A 21 -6.31 17.16 14.80
CA ARG A 21 -5.66 16.68 13.57
C ARG A 21 -4.95 15.35 13.81
N ALA A 22 -5.20 14.42 12.90
CA ALA A 22 -4.44 13.19 12.79
C ALA A 22 -2.93 13.49 12.81
N ARG A 23 -2.17 12.75 13.62
CA ARG A 23 -0.72 12.87 13.82
C ARG A 23 -0.23 14.12 14.59
N ALA A 24 -1.08 14.89 15.28
CA ALA A 24 -0.60 15.95 16.17
C ALA A 24 0.45 15.45 17.19
N ASN A 25 0.25 14.26 17.74
CA ASN A 25 1.18 13.64 18.69
C ASN A 25 2.55 13.25 18.09
N PHE A 26 2.64 13.03 16.78
CA PHE A 26 3.94 12.89 16.12
C PHE A 26 4.73 14.20 16.25
N TRP A 27 4.08 15.33 15.99
CA TRP A 27 4.71 16.64 16.10
C TRP A 27 5.07 16.99 17.54
N ARG A 28 4.13 16.85 18.48
CA ARG A 28 4.37 17.08 19.92
C ARG A 28 5.58 16.32 20.44
N HIS A 29 5.54 14.99 20.35
CA HIS A 29 6.47 14.17 21.10
C HIS A 29 7.75 13.85 20.32
N TRP A 30 7.66 13.65 19.00
CA TRP A 30 8.83 13.24 18.21
C TRP A 30 9.58 14.45 17.66
N VAL A 31 8.86 15.42 17.10
CA VAL A 31 9.49 16.58 16.46
C VAL A 31 9.91 17.62 17.51
N PHE A 32 8.97 18.10 18.32
CA PHE A 32 9.22 19.19 19.26
C PHE A 32 9.67 18.73 20.65
N GLY A 33 9.23 17.55 21.10
CA GLY A 33 9.44 17.12 22.49
C GLY A 33 8.63 17.95 23.48
N ASP A 34 7.52 18.54 23.02
CA ASP A 34 6.65 19.43 23.76
C ASP A 34 5.22 18.84 23.76
N PRO A 35 4.75 18.27 24.89
CA PRO A 35 3.41 17.68 24.97
C PRO A 35 2.29 18.73 24.92
N ASP A 36 2.60 20.00 25.20
CA ASP A 36 1.61 21.08 25.26
C ASP A 36 1.52 21.86 23.93
N TRP A 37 2.34 21.52 22.93
CA TRP A 37 2.32 22.16 21.60
C TRP A 37 0.94 22.04 20.92
N ASP A 38 0.46 23.16 20.38
CA ASP A 38 -0.81 23.25 19.66
C ASP A 38 -0.60 23.08 18.15
N TRP A 39 -1.36 22.18 17.53
CA TRP A 39 -1.29 21.94 16.10
C TRP A 39 -1.63 23.14 15.23
N ARG A 40 -2.31 24.15 15.80
CA ARG A 40 -2.64 25.40 15.11
C ARG A 40 -1.41 26.29 14.89
N ASP A 41 -0.34 26.08 15.64
CA ASP A 41 0.93 26.82 15.52
C ASP A 41 1.89 26.21 14.49
N PHE A 42 1.42 25.17 13.78
CA PHE A 42 2.18 24.49 12.74
C PHE A 42 2.54 25.43 11.60
N ASP A 43 3.85 25.59 11.38
CA ASP A 43 4.41 26.25 10.21
C ASP A 43 4.97 25.20 9.25
N TYR A 44 4.35 25.07 8.08
CA TYR A 44 4.70 24.05 7.10
C TYR A 44 6.19 24.06 6.73
N HIS A 45 6.80 25.24 6.59
CA HIS A 45 8.17 25.33 6.12
C HIS A 45 9.19 25.07 7.23
N ARG A 46 9.01 25.71 8.39
CA ARG A 46 9.89 25.57 9.55
C ARG A 46 9.82 24.15 10.10
N ASP A 47 8.62 23.66 10.35
CA ASP A 47 8.42 22.43 11.11
C ASP A 47 8.72 21.21 10.27
N LEU A 48 8.36 21.21 8.97
CA LEU A 48 8.75 20.13 8.07
C LEU A 48 10.27 20.02 7.92
N ARG A 49 10.98 21.14 7.78
CA ARG A 49 12.45 21.12 7.72
C ARG A 49 13.06 20.58 9.01
N LEU A 50 12.50 20.96 10.16
CA LEU A 50 12.93 20.43 11.45
C LEU A 50 12.71 18.92 11.52
N ALA A 51 11.51 18.44 11.19
CA ALA A 51 11.18 17.01 11.19
C ALA A 51 12.07 16.21 10.23
N GLN A 52 12.27 16.69 9.00
CA GLN A 52 13.15 16.04 8.02
C GLN A 52 14.58 15.95 8.51
N LYS A 53 15.13 17.04 9.04
CA LYS A 53 16.51 17.06 9.56
C LYS A 53 16.68 16.17 10.79
N LYS A 54 15.71 16.19 11.71
CA LYS A 54 15.79 15.50 13.01
C LYS A 54 15.44 14.02 12.91
N LEU A 55 14.35 13.70 12.23
CA LEU A 55 13.76 12.36 12.22
C LEU A 55 13.98 11.62 10.90
N GLY A 56 14.09 12.33 9.77
CA GLY A 56 14.25 11.70 8.46
C GLY A 56 15.33 10.61 8.41
N PRO A 57 16.56 10.85 8.90
CA PRO A 57 17.61 9.83 8.94
C PRO A 57 17.31 8.60 9.81
N ILE A 58 16.33 8.69 10.71
CA ILE A 58 16.02 7.66 11.71
C ILE A 58 14.81 6.83 11.26
N ILE A 59 13.79 7.46 10.66
CA ILE A 59 12.50 6.81 10.41
C ILE A 59 12.10 6.73 8.95
N ASP A 60 12.70 7.53 8.05
CA ASP A 60 12.30 7.51 6.64
C ASP A 60 12.79 6.23 5.97
N ALA A 61 11.87 5.35 5.63
CA ALA A 61 12.13 4.14 4.85
C ALA A 61 12.03 4.43 3.34
N THR A 62 12.82 5.41 2.86
CA THR A 62 12.70 5.92 1.48
C THR A 62 13.87 5.59 0.55
N ASP A 63 14.90 4.90 1.04
CA ASP A 63 16.06 4.48 0.23
C ASP A 63 15.62 3.59 -0.95
N PRO A 64 15.78 4.05 -2.20
CA PRO A 64 15.39 3.27 -3.36
C PRO A 64 16.45 2.22 -3.77
N ASP A 65 17.68 2.29 -3.25
CA ASP A 65 18.76 1.37 -3.62
C ASP A 65 18.65 0.03 -2.89
N LEU A 66 17.75 -0.81 -3.41
CA LEU A 66 17.55 -2.17 -2.92
C LEU A 66 18.52 -3.19 -3.56
N ARG A 67 19.63 -2.75 -4.18
CA ARG A 67 20.62 -3.68 -4.76
C ARG A 67 21.21 -4.65 -3.73
N PRO A 68 21.55 -4.24 -2.48
CA PRO A 68 22.00 -5.19 -1.46
C PRO A 68 20.96 -6.27 -1.16
N PHE A 69 19.69 -5.89 -0.97
CA PHE A 69 18.58 -6.82 -0.76
C PHE A 69 18.41 -7.80 -1.93
N ARG A 70 18.47 -7.29 -3.17
CA ARG A 70 18.44 -8.12 -4.38
C ARG A 70 19.60 -9.11 -4.43
N ARG A 71 20.83 -8.68 -4.12
CA ARG A 71 22.03 -9.55 -4.13
C ARG A 71 21.95 -10.67 -3.11
N SER A 72 21.29 -10.45 -1.99
CA SER A 72 21.02 -11.48 -0.98
C SER A 72 19.89 -12.44 -1.35
N GLY A 73 19.34 -12.35 -2.57
CA GLY A 73 18.23 -13.19 -3.04
C GLY A 73 16.85 -12.73 -2.58
N GLY A 74 16.74 -11.56 -1.95
CA GLY A 74 15.50 -11.04 -1.38
C GLY A 74 14.38 -10.85 -2.42
N LYS A 75 13.14 -11.10 -1.99
CA LYS A 75 11.91 -10.87 -2.77
C LYS A 75 11.00 -9.88 -2.05
N LEU A 76 10.54 -8.86 -2.76
CA LEU A 76 9.69 -7.79 -2.25
C LEU A 76 8.37 -7.75 -3.03
N ILE A 77 7.27 -7.83 -2.29
CA ILE A 77 5.93 -7.52 -2.81
C ILE A 77 5.46 -6.25 -2.11
N MET A 78 5.17 -5.24 -2.92
CA MET A 78 4.50 -4.02 -2.49
C MET A 78 3.05 -4.07 -2.96
N TYR A 79 2.11 -3.62 -2.14
CA TYR A 79 0.74 -3.37 -2.58
C TYR A 79 0.20 -2.07 -2.02
N ALA A 80 -0.72 -1.44 -2.74
CA ALA A 80 -1.42 -0.25 -2.27
C ALA A 80 -2.89 -0.29 -2.73
N GLY A 81 -3.79 0.16 -1.85
CA GLY A 81 -5.18 0.42 -2.22
C GLY A 81 -5.26 1.62 -3.14
N TRP A 82 -5.92 1.49 -4.28
CA TRP A 82 -6.05 2.61 -5.23
C TRP A 82 -6.96 3.73 -4.72
N ALA A 83 -7.85 3.39 -3.79
CA ALA A 83 -8.80 4.30 -3.15
C ALA A 83 -8.41 4.61 -1.69
N ASP A 84 -7.12 4.45 -1.34
CA ASP A 84 -6.61 4.70 0.01
C ASP A 84 -6.63 6.21 0.34
N PRO A 85 -7.41 6.64 1.36
CA PRO A 85 -7.48 8.04 1.75
C PRO A 85 -6.42 8.44 2.80
N VAL A 86 -5.59 7.50 3.26
CA VAL A 86 -4.61 7.69 4.35
C VAL A 86 -3.19 7.76 3.79
N VAL A 87 -2.84 6.85 2.88
CA VAL A 87 -1.53 6.82 2.20
C VAL A 87 -1.78 6.81 0.71
N ALA A 88 -1.38 7.87 0.01
CA ALA A 88 -1.65 7.99 -1.41
C ALA A 88 -0.93 6.89 -2.21
N ALA A 89 -1.66 6.14 -3.03
CA ALA A 89 -1.06 5.13 -3.91
C ALA A 89 0.02 5.71 -4.84
N TYR A 90 -0.07 7.01 -5.15
CA TYR A 90 0.92 7.74 -5.93
C TYR A 90 2.29 7.78 -5.27
N ASP A 91 2.38 7.86 -3.94
CA ASP A 91 3.65 7.87 -3.22
C ASP A 91 4.34 6.50 -3.35
N THR A 92 3.57 5.41 -3.18
CA THR A 92 4.05 4.04 -3.39
C THR A 92 4.51 3.81 -4.84
N ILE A 93 3.77 4.32 -5.83
CA ILE A 93 4.20 4.29 -7.25
C ILE A 93 5.50 5.09 -7.44
N GLY A 94 5.57 6.28 -6.83
CA GLY A 94 6.73 7.16 -6.90
C GLY A 94 7.98 6.47 -6.38
N HIS A 95 7.91 5.87 -5.19
CA HIS A 95 8.99 5.11 -4.60
C HIS A 95 9.35 3.86 -5.42
N TYR A 96 8.38 3.07 -5.88
CA TYR A 96 8.65 1.91 -6.74
C TYR A 96 9.39 2.32 -8.03
N ARG A 97 9.01 3.46 -8.64
CA ARG A 97 9.74 4.01 -9.81
C ARG A 97 11.18 4.42 -9.46
N GLN A 98 11.43 4.93 -8.26
CA GLN A 98 12.78 5.22 -7.79
C GLN A 98 13.59 3.92 -7.63
N VAL A 99 13.01 2.87 -7.05
CA VAL A 99 13.63 1.53 -6.95
C VAL A 99 13.97 0.98 -8.34
N VAL A 100 13.06 1.07 -9.30
CA VAL A 100 13.30 0.61 -10.68
C VAL A 100 14.48 1.36 -11.32
N ARG A 101 14.58 2.68 -11.09
CA ARG A 101 15.71 3.48 -11.57
C ARG A 101 17.03 3.10 -10.88
N ALA A 102 17.03 3.01 -9.55
CA ALA A 102 18.24 2.76 -8.75
C ALA A 102 18.81 1.35 -8.95
N THR A 103 17.95 0.35 -9.12
CA THR A 103 18.36 -1.07 -9.12
C THR A 103 18.54 -1.67 -10.51
N SER A 104 17.90 -1.09 -11.53
CA SER A 104 17.87 -1.65 -12.89
C SER A 104 18.01 -0.60 -14.01
N GLY A 105 18.36 0.65 -13.67
CA GLY A 105 18.53 1.73 -14.65
C GLY A 105 17.24 2.13 -15.36
N GLY A 106 16.07 1.88 -14.76
CA GLY A 106 14.77 2.15 -15.36
C GLY A 106 14.07 0.94 -16.00
N ARG A 107 14.74 -0.22 -16.07
CA ARG A 107 14.20 -1.46 -16.64
C ARG A 107 13.28 -2.18 -15.64
N ALA A 108 11.97 -1.95 -15.80
CA ALA A 108 10.95 -2.45 -14.87
C ALA A 108 10.83 -3.99 -14.89
N ASP A 109 11.07 -4.61 -16.04
CA ASP A 109 11.13 -6.07 -16.22
C ASP A 109 12.17 -6.70 -15.29
N GLN A 110 13.39 -6.15 -15.25
CA GLN A 110 14.47 -6.67 -14.40
C GLN A 110 14.27 -6.39 -12.91
N THR A 111 13.56 -5.31 -12.60
CA THR A 111 13.14 -5.05 -11.22
C THR A 111 12.11 -6.09 -10.78
N GLY A 112 11.23 -6.51 -11.69
CA GLY A 112 10.23 -7.55 -11.49
C GLY A 112 10.79 -8.93 -11.07
N ASP A 113 12.08 -9.18 -11.23
CA ASP A 113 12.75 -10.40 -10.77
C ASP A 113 12.91 -10.47 -9.25
N PHE A 114 12.86 -9.33 -8.56
CA PHE A 114 13.02 -9.25 -7.10
C PHE A 114 12.03 -8.34 -6.39
N ALA A 115 11.46 -7.32 -7.05
CA ALA A 115 10.50 -6.39 -6.48
C ALA A 115 9.32 -6.17 -7.42
N ARG A 116 8.09 -6.27 -6.90
CA ARG A 116 6.84 -6.08 -7.67
C ARG A 116 5.85 -5.24 -6.89
N LEU A 117 5.19 -4.30 -7.58
CA LEU A 117 4.10 -3.50 -7.03
C LEU A 117 2.75 -3.97 -7.58
N PHE A 118 1.75 -4.13 -6.71
CA PHE A 118 0.37 -4.45 -7.07
C PHE A 118 -0.58 -3.34 -6.57
N LEU A 119 -1.31 -2.74 -7.50
CA LEU A 119 -2.32 -1.74 -7.18
C LEU A 119 -3.68 -2.43 -7.10
N VAL A 120 -4.41 -2.21 -6.01
CA VAL A 120 -5.67 -2.91 -5.73
C VAL A 120 -6.84 -1.95 -5.98
N PRO A 121 -7.57 -2.07 -7.11
CA PRO A 121 -8.61 -1.11 -7.45
C PRO A 121 -9.78 -1.16 -6.48
N GLY A 122 -10.20 0.00 -5.99
CA GLY A 122 -11.32 0.13 -5.05
C GLY A 122 -11.04 -0.36 -3.63
N MET A 123 -9.84 -0.87 -3.34
CA MET A 123 -9.41 -1.10 -1.97
C MET A 123 -9.02 0.22 -1.32
N THR A 124 -9.48 0.43 -0.08
CA THR A 124 -9.10 1.59 0.74
C THR A 124 -7.81 1.30 1.53
N HIS A 125 -7.64 1.90 2.71
CA HIS A 125 -6.41 1.72 3.47
C HIS A 125 -6.29 0.28 4.00
N CYS A 126 -5.29 -0.44 3.49
CA CYS A 126 -4.98 -1.86 3.75
C CYS A 126 -6.05 -2.90 3.37
N GLY A 127 -7.33 -2.55 3.32
CA GLY A 127 -8.47 -3.42 3.06
C GLY A 127 -9.78 -2.63 2.92
N GLY A 128 -10.91 -3.33 2.83
CA GLY A 128 -12.24 -2.73 2.65
C GLY A 128 -12.38 -1.94 1.35
N GLY A 129 -13.42 -1.11 1.27
CA GLY A 129 -13.73 -0.31 0.09
C GLY A 129 -14.63 -1.02 -0.92
N PRO A 130 -15.04 -0.33 -2.00
CA PRO A 130 -15.99 -0.87 -2.97
C PRO A 130 -15.42 -1.98 -3.86
N GLY A 131 -14.09 -2.16 -3.89
CA GLY A 131 -13.42 -3.13 -4.77
C GLY A 131 -13.00 -4.44 -4.09
N PRO A 132 -12.56 -5.43 -4.88
CA PRO A 132 -11.96 -6.66 -4.36
C PRO A 132 -10.71 -6.36 -3.53
N ASN A 133 -10.78 -6.64 -2.23
CA ASN A 133 -9.78 -6.23 -1.24
C ASN A 133 -9.18 -7.40 -0.44
N ALA A 134 -9.80 -8.59 -0.50
CA ALA A 134 -9.29 -9.78 0.14
C ALA A 134 -8.42 -10.60 -0.83
N PHE A 135 -7.20 -10.93 -0.44
CA PHE A 135 -6.30 -11.80 -1.20
C PHE A 135 -5.23 -12.38 -0.29
N ASP A 136 -4.77 -13.59 -0.61
CA ASP A 136 -3.68 -14.27 0.06
C ASP A 136 -2.35 -13.60 -0.29
N LYS A 137 -1.73 -12.96 0.71
CA LYS A 137 -0.46 -12.24 0.56
C LYS A 137 0.75 -13.13 0.78
N LEU A 138 0.58 -14.27 1.47
CA LEU A 138 1.68 -15.08 1.99
C LEU A 138 2.06 -16.20 1.02
N THR A 139 1.10 -16.97 0.53
CA THR A 139 1.41 -18.10 -0.37
C THR A 139 2.17 -17.63 -1.61
N PRO A 140 1.83 -16.49 -2.23
CA PRO A 140 2.58 -16.02 -3.38
C PRO A 140 4.05 -15.70 -3.08
N ILE A 141 4.35 -15.00 -1.98
CA ILE A 141 5.73 -14.69 -1.63
C ILE A 141 6.53 -15.96 -1.29
N VAL A 142 5.94 -16.93 -0.59
CA VAL A 142 6.57 -18.23 -0.29
C VAL A 142 6.93 -18.97 -1.58
N ARG A 143 5.99 -19.10 -2.52
CA ARG A 143 6.26 -19.74 -3.81
C ARG A 143 7.32 -19.02 -4.64
N TRP A 144 7.37 -17.70 -4.56
CA TRP A 144 8.38 -16.93 -5.27
C TRP A 144 9.78 -17.14 -4.69
N VAL A 145 9.90 -17.12 -3.37
CA VAL A 145 11.18 -17.36 -2.67
C VAL A 145 11.67 -18.79 -2.88
N GLU A 146 10.81 -19.79 -2.71
CA GLU A 146 11.22 -21.19 -2.71
C GLU A 146 11.33 -21.82 -4.11
N ARG A 147 10.55 -21.34 -5.08
CA ARG A 147 10.39 -22.02 -6.37
C ARG A 147 10.62 -21.11 -7.58
N GLY A 148 10.88 -19.82 -7.37
CA GLY A 148 11.08 -18.86 -8.46
C GLY A 148 9.84 -18.63 -9.35
N ILE A 149 8.65 -19.05 -8.91
CA ILE A 149 7.43 -18.94 -9.71
C ILE A 149 6.97 -17.48 -9.71
N ALA A 150 6.64 -16.93 -10.88
CA ALA A 150 6.13 -15.58 -11.00
C ALA A 150 4.70 -15.48 -10.44
N MET A 151 4.50 -14.50 -9.56
CA MET A 151 3.26 -14.32 -8.80
C MET A 151 2.25 -13.39 -9.45
N TYR A 152 0.99 -13.78 -9.33
CA TYR A 152 -0.21 -12.94 -9.47
C TYR A 152 -1.09 -13.17 -8.24
N PHE A 153 -1.95 -12.22 -7.91
CA PHE A 153 -2.98 -12.39 -6.88
C PHE A 153 -4.35 -12.48 -7.54
N VAL A 154 -5.27 -13.15 -6.88
CA VAL A 154 -6.70 -13.02 -7.17
C VAL A 154 -7.31 -12.31 -5.98
N ALA A 155 -7.74 -11.07 -6.19
CA ALA A 155 -8.44 -10.30 -5.18
C ALA A 155 -9.93 -10.60 -5.24
N THR A 156 -10.56 -10.64 -4.07
CA THR A 156 -11.95 -11.01 -3.86
C THR A 156 -12.67 -9.90 -3.12
N LYS A 157 -13.86 -9.55 -3.60
CA LYS A 157 -14.87 -8.80 -2.85
C LYS A 157 -15.90 -9.81 -2.36
N TYR A 158 -16.10 -9.86 -1.06
CA TYR A 158 -17.19 -10.61 -0.47
C TYR A 158 -18.44 -9.73 -0.37
N VAL A 159 -19.62 -10.36 -0.40
CA VAL A 159 -20.89 -9.67 -0.12
C VAL A 159 -20.77 -9.06 1.28
N ASP A 160 -21.03 -7.75 1.40
CA ASP A 160 -20.91 -6.99 2.65
C ASP A 160 -19.57 -7.11 3.39
N ASP A 161 -18.48 -7.43 2.66
CA ASP A 161 -17.15 -7.75 3.20
C ASP A 161 -17.13 -8.96 4.19
N ASP A 162 -18.15 -9.82 4.15
CA ASP A 162 -18.24 -11.06 4.94
C ASP A 162 -17.93 -12.30 4.09
N PRO A 163 -16.82 -13.02 4.35
CA PRO A 163 -16.51 -14.27 3.67
C PRO A 163 -17.62 -15.32 3.70
N ALA A 164 -18.44 -15.37 4.75
CA ALA A 164 -19.57 -16.29 4.85
C ALA A 164 -20.74 -15.90 3.92
N GLY A 165 -20.85 -14.62 3.57
CA GLY A 165 -21.84 -14.09 2.61
C GLY A 165 -21.56 -14.45 1.15
N GLY A 166 -20.39 -15.05 0.86
CA GLY A 166 -20.01 -15.48 -0.48
C GLY A 166 -19.34 -14.40 -1.32
N VAL A 167 -18.92 -14.78 -2.52
CA VAL A 167 -18.11 -13.95 -3.42
C VAL A 167 -18.99 -13.07 -4.30
N ALA A 168 -18.87 -11.75 -4.15
CA ALA A 168 -19.53 -10.78 -5.02
C ALA A 168 -18.72 -10.52 -6.31
N MET A 169 -17.39 -10.47 -6.23
CA MET A 169 -16.52 -10.21 -7.38
C MET A 169 -15.12 -10.78 -7.13
N THR A 170 -14.46 -11.24 -8.19
CA THR A 170 -13.00 -11.48 -8.18
C THR A 170 -12.32 -10.66 -9.26
N ARG A 171 -11.04 -10.34 -9.04
CA ARG A 171 -10.19 -9.65 -10.01
C ARG A 171 -8.74 -10.10 -9.92
N PRO A 172 -8.09 -10.49 -11.03
CA PRO A 172 -6.66 -10.72 -11.03
C PRO A 172 -5.92 -9.40 -10.77
N LEU A 173 -4.95 -9.41 -9.86
CA LEU A 173 -3.99 -8.32 -9.68
C LEU A 173 -2.71 -8.69 -10.43
N VAL A 174 -2.32 -7.82 -11.35
CA VAL A 174 -1.10 -7.95 -12.14
C VAL A 174 -0.04 -6.97 -11.63
N PRO A 175 1.26 -7.29 -11.77
CA PRO A 175 2.32 -6.36 -11.43
C PRO A 175 2.19 -5.05 -12.21
N PHE A 176 2.43 -3.94 -11.53
CA PHE A 176 2.45 -2.61 -12.12
C PHE A 176 3.61 -2.49 -13.12
N ALA A 177 3.27 -2.42 -14.41
CA ALA A 177 4.24 -2.44 -15.51
C ALA A 177 4.81 -1.05 -15.90
N GLY A 178 4.57 0.00 -15.09
CA GLY A 178 5.14 1.33 -15.32
C GLY A 178 4.60 2.11 -16.53
N GLN A 179 3.84 1.49 -17.43
CA GLN A 179 3.20 2.14 -18.58
C GLN A 179 1.70 2.38 -18.34
N ARG A 180 1.14 3.37 -19.04
CA ARG A 180 -0.30 3.69 -19.09
C ARG A 180 -1.13 2.40 -19.12
N LEU A 181 -2.04 2.24 -18.16
CA LEU A 181 -3.08 1.22 -18.20
C LEU A 181 -3.81 1.35 -19.54
N ARG A 182 -3.56 0.44 -20.49
CA ARG A 182 -4.45 0.29 -21.64
C ARG A 182 -5.71 -0.38 -21.11
N ALA A 183 -6.85 0.28 -21.30
CA ALA A 183 -8.15 -0.32 -21.08
C ALA A 183 -8.30 -1.49 -22.06
N GLY A 184 -7.99 -2.69 -21.58
CA GLY A 184 -8.17 -3.94 -22.30
C GLY A 184 -8.40 -5.02 -21.25
N ALA A 185 -9.57 -5.65 -21.29
CA ALA A 185 -9.94 -6.69 -20.36
C ALA A 185 -8.95 -7.86 -20.48
N VAL A 186 -8.09 -8.03 -19.49
CA VAL A 186 -7.32 -9.26 -19.35
C VAL A 186 -8.27 -10.27 -18.69
N SER A 187 -8.90 -11.09 -19.54
CA SER A 187 -9.64 -12.28 -19.12
C SER A 187 -8.62 -13.30 -18.61
N PHE A 188 -8.60 -13.53 -17.30
CA PHE A 188 -7.95 -14.70 -16.71
C PHE A 188 -9.02 -15.77 -16.50
N ARG A 189 -8.92 -16.88 -17.25
CA ARG A 189 -9.69 -18.09 -16.97
C ARG A 189 -8.96 -18.83 -15.85
N VAL A 190 -9.54 -18.83 -14.65
CA VAL A 190 -9.08 -19.74 -13.57
C VAL A 190 -9.55 -21.14 -13.95
N PRO A 191 -8.66 -22.14 -14.12
CA PRO A 191 -9.10 -23.51 -14.24
C PRO A 191 -9.61 -23.94 -12.87
N LEU A 192 -10.92 -24.15 -12.75
CA LEU A 192 -11.47 -24.90 -11.63
C LEU A 192 -11.01 -26.35 -11.84
N SER A 193 -10.12 -26.83 -10.97
CA SER A 193 -9.85 -28.27 -10.88
C SER A 193 -11.13 -28.95 -10.41
N GLY A 194 -11.70 -29.80 -11.26
CA GLY A 194 -12.92 -30.54 -10.98
C GLY A 194 -12.78 -31.51 -9.80
N GLY A 195 -13.91 -31.71 -9.13
CA GLY A 195 -14.22 -32.87 -8.31
C GLY A 195 -15.47 -33.54 -8.87
#